data_AF-A0A1H8FFM6-F1
#
_entry.id   AF-A0A1H8FFM6-F1
#
_cell.length_a   1.000
_cell.length_b   1.000
_cell.length_c   1.000
_cell.angle_alpha   90.00
_cell.angle_beta   90.00
_cell.angle_gamma   90.00
#
_symmetry.space_group_name_H-M   'P 1'
#
loop_
_entity.id
_entity.type
_entity.pdbx_description
1 polymer ?
#
loop_
_entity_poly.entity_id
_entity_poly.type
_entity_poly.pdbx_seq_one_letter_code
_entity_poly.pdbx_strand_id
1 'polypeptide(L)'
;MWSLLRLSALSLSALVLVGCSDPKVDTSSMPAAVVSIEKVRESLPTYKRDEFDTALKIIAMSSFNGIDLFNPQRMNAAEIAESANAYMHGLTGDEIIERADEMLRQRRAREREQALRTLNRLEAKQTSAQQAQEHLTQISIDSARYYLSTSPYGALEPVIELTVTNGADQAVSELMLRGLLESPEREIAWVDETFYYVIAGGLAPGESATWSLAPNRFGPWGNDQIPRNAELSLTLQGVNNAEGEPLWNAPPLTESETARLESLRTEYGGIRPKATDSQAADS
;
A
#
# COMPACT_ATOMS: atom_id res chain seq x y z
N MET A 1 -102.78 -24.84 -11.99
CA MET A 1 -102.97 -23.49 -12.57
C MET A 1 -101.64 -22.74 -12.47
N TRP A 2 -101.24 -22.09 -13.57
CA TRP A 2 -100.10 -21.18 -13.82
C TRP A 2 -99.40 -20.53 -12.60
N SER A 3 -98.09 -20.22 -12.58
CA SER A 3 -97.28 -19.62 -13.64
C SER A 3 -95.76 -19.74 -13.36
N LEU A 4 -95.04 -20.22 -14.38
CA LEU A 4 -93.75 -19.77 -14.96
C LEU A 4 -92.76 -18.87 -14.18
N LEU A 5 -91.48 -19.30 -14.29
CA LEU A 5 -90.26 -18.53 -14.58
C LEU A 5 -89.75 -17.48 -13.55
N ARG A 6 -88.59 -17.78 -12.94
CA ARG A 6 -87.29 -17.17 -13.30
C ARG A 6 -86.13 -17.83 -12.54
N LEU A 7 -85.27 -18.53 -13.27
CA LEU A 7 -83.88 -18.78 -12.86
C LEU A 7 -83.15 -17.43 -12.76
N SER A 8 -82.41 -17.20 -11.69
CA SER A 8 -81.25 -16.31 -11.71
C SER A 8 -80.24 -16.80 -10.68
N ALA A 9 -79.04 -17.06 -11.18
CA ALA A 9 -78.00 -17.90 -10.60
C ALA A 9 -77.19 -17.20 -9.50
N LEU A 10 -76.61 -18.03 -8.63
CA LEU A 10 -75.42 -17.71 -7.85
C LEU A 10 -74.31 -17.15 -8.76
N SER A 11 -73.67 -16.07 -8.35
CA SER A 11 -72.27 -15.75 -8.71
C SER A 11 -71.76 -14.64 -7.79
N LEU A 12 -71.04 -15.01 -6.73
CA LEU A 12 -69.57 -14.94 -6.66
C LEU A 12 -69.09 -13.55 -6.19
N SER A 13 -69.09 -13.37 -4.86
CA SER A 13 -68.32 -12.33 -4.19
C SER A 13 -66.83 -12.61 -4.42
N ALA A 14 -66.24 -11.92 -5.40
CA ALA A 14 -64.81 -11.90 -5.60
C ALA A 14 -64.16 -11.06 -4.47
N LEU A 15 -63.55 -11.74 -3.50
CA LEU A 15 -62.46 -11.15 -2.72
C LEU A 15 -61.34 -10.82 -3.71
N VAL A 16 -61.19 -9.54 -4.05
CA VAL A 16 -59.98 -9.06 -4.71
C VAL A 16 -58.89 -9.01 -3.64
N LEU A 17 -58.23 -10.14 -3.42
CA LEU A 17 -56.86 -10.13 -2.91
C LEU A 17 -56.02 -9.50 -4.03
N VAL A 18 -55.93 -8.17 -4.05
CA VAL A 18 -54.83 -7.51 -4.76
C VAL A 18 -53.57 -8.00 -4.05
N GLY A 19 -52.91 -8.98 -4.66
CA GLY A 19 -51.49 -9.21 -4.38
C GLY A 19 -50.77 -7.95 -4.80
N CYS A 20 -50.71 -6.95 -3.92
CA CYS A 20 -49.81 -5.81 -4.05
C CYS A 20 -48.40 -6.38 -3.91
N SER A 21 -47.85 -6.89 -5.01
CA SER A 21 -46.42 -7.09 -5.10
C SER A 21 -45.76 -5.73 -4.88
N ASP A 22 -44.82 -5.65 -3.93
CA ASP A 22 -44.09 -4.43 -3.68
C ASP A 22 -43.50 -3.88 -4.98
N PRO A 23 -43.53 -2.55 -5.19
CA PRO A 23 -42.95 -1.96 -6.38
C PRO A 23 -41.46 -2.32 -6.46
N LYS A 24 -40.98 -2.48 -7.70
CA LYS A 24 -39.60 -2.84 -8.02
C LYS A 24 -39.00 -1.79 -8.91
N VAL A 25 -37.68 -1.62 -8.83
CA VAL A 25 -36.93 -0.73 -9.71
C VAL A 25 -36.91 -1.32 -11.12
N ASP A 26 -37.28 -0.51 -12.11
CA ASP A 26 -37.28 -0.85 -13.53
C ASP A 26 -36.19 -0.05 -14.24
N THR A 27 -35.04 -0.68 -14.43
CA THR A 27 -33.90 -0.11 -15.15
C THR A 27 -33.91 -0.39 -16.67
N SER A 28 -35.05 -0.77 -17.25
CA SER A 28 -35.15 -1.04 -18.70
C SER A 28 -34.89 0.19 -19.58
N SER A 29 -35.09 1.39 -19.02
CA SER A 29 -34.70 2.67 -19.61
C SER A 29 -34.41 3.70 -18.53
N MET A 30 -33.67 4.77 -18.85
CA MET A 30 -33.38 5.85 -17.90
C MET A 30 -34.65 6.50 -17.30
N PRO A 31 -35.69 6.84 -18.09
CA PRO A 31 -36.93 7.38 -17.53
C PRO A 31 -37.67 6.37 -16.64
N ALA A 32 -37.69 5.08 -17.02
CA ALA A 32 -38.30 4.04 -16.20
C ALA A 32 -37.55 3.88 -14.86
N ALA A 33 -36.22 3.98 -14.86
CA ALA A 33 -35.40 3.89 -13.66
C ALA A 33 -35.72 5.03 -12.70
N VAL A 34 -35.72 6.28 -13.20
CA VAL A 34 -36.03 7.47 -12.39
C VAL A 34 -37.41 7.37 -11.73
N VAL A 35 -38.43 7.00 -12.53
CA VAL A 35 -39.81 6.91 -12.03
C VAL A 35 -39.97 5.75 -11.04
N SER A 36 -39.39 4.59 -11.34
CA SER A 36 -39.51 3.41 -10.50
C SER A 36 -38.76 3.55 -9.18
N ILE A 37 -37.59 4.20 -9.15
CA ILE A 37 -36.84 4.50 -7.91
C ILE A 37 -37.68 5.35 -6.95
N GLU A 38 -38.30 6.45 -7.43
CA GLU A 38 -39.16 7.28 -6.58
C GLU A 38 -40.41 6.52 -6.11
N LYS A 39 -41.03 5.73 -7.00
CA LYS A 39 -42.18 4.89 -6.64
C LYS A 39 -41.84 3.86 -5.56
N VAL A 40 -40.68 3.22 -5.65
CA VAL A 40 -40.19 2.29 -4.63
C VAL A 40 -39.98 3.02 -3.31
N ARG A 41 -39.31 4.18 -3.33
CA ARG A 41 -39.11 4.98 -2.12
C ARG A 41 -40.41 5.41 -1.45
N GLU A 42 -41.38 5.89 -2.22
CA GLU A 42 -42.66 6.37 -1.70
C GLU A 42 -43.49 5.24 -1.07
N SER A 43 -43.34 4.02 -1.57
CA SER A 43 -44.00 2.83 -1.01
C SER A 43 -43.42 2.37 0.33
N LEU A 44 -42.17 2.75 0.64
CA LEU A 44 -41.55 2.41 1.92
C LEU A 44 -42.14 3.25 3.06
N PRO A 45 -42.22 2.69 4.28
CA PRO A 45 -42.49 3.45 5.50
C PRO A 45 -41.54 4.64 5.63
N THR A 46 -42.02 5.77 6.17
CA THR A 46 -41.24 7.01 6.27
C THR A 46 -39.88 6.82 6.94
N TYR A 47 -39.79 5.95 7.96
CA TYR A 47 -38.56 5.66 8.68
C TYR A 47 -37.51 4.86 7.87
N LYS A 48 -37.90 4.14 6.81
CA LYS A 48 -36.99 3.40 5.92
C LYS A 48 -36.49 4.22 4.73
N ARG A 49 -37.09 5.37 4.46
CA ARG A 49 -36.76 6.16 3.25
C ARG A 49 -35.33 6.68 3.28
N ASP A 50 -34.82 7.05 4.45
CA ASP A 50 -33.44 7.52 4.62
C ASP A 50 -32.42 6.37 4.50
N GLU A 51 -32.78 5.18 4.99
CA GLU A 51 -31.98 3.95 4.80
C GLU A 51 -31.91 3.58 3.30
N PHE A 52 -33.04 3.65 2.59
CA PHE A 52 -33.10 3.43 1.16
C PHE A 52 -32.28 4.47 0.38
N ASP A 53 -32.38 5.75 0.71
CA ASP A 53 -31.59 6.81 0.08
C ASP A 53 -30.08 6.60 0.31
N THR A 54 -29.69 6.15 1.50
CA THR A 54 -28.31 5.76 1.82
C THR A 54 -27.86 4.53 1.03
N ALA A 55 -28.73 3.53 0.90
CA ALA A 55 -28.46 2.31 0.13
C ALA A 55 -28.19 2.62 -1.34
N LEU A 56 -28.99 3.51 -1.95
CA LEU A 56 -28.77 3.95 -3.32
C LEU A 56 -27.40 4.64 -3.50
N LYS A 57 -26.97 5.49 -2.55
CA LYS A 57 -25.62 6.09 -2.57
C LYS A 57 -24.52 5.04 -2.55
N ILE A 58 -24.64 4.04 -1.67
CA ILE A 58 -23.66 2.94 -1.54
C ILE A 58 -23.52 2.17 -2.86
N ILE A 59 -24.64 1.86 -3.51
CA ILE A 59 -24.65 1.10 -4.77
C ILE A 59 -24.13 1.97 -5.92
N ALA A 60 -24.57 3.22 -6.03
CA ALA A 60 -24.16 4.19 -7.04
C ALA A 60 -22.65 4.47 -7.01
N MET A 61 -22.10 4.71 -5.82
CA MET A 61 -20.69 5.06 -5.65
C MET A 61 -19.78 3.84 -5.52
N SER A 62 -20.31 2.64 -5.84
CA SER A 62 -19.60 1.38 -5.62
C SER A 62 -18.28 1.24 -6.41
N SER A 63 -18.11 2.01 -7.48
CA SER A 63 -16.87 2.02 -8.26
C SER A 63 -15.81 3.01 -7.74
N PHE A 64 -16.12 3.87 -6.77
CA PHE A 64 -15.24 4.94 -6.29
C PHE A 64 -14.82 4.75 -4.82
N ASN A 65 -13.54 4.99 -4.51
CA ASN A 65 -12.94 4.82 -3.16
C ASN A 65 -13.28 5.97 -2.18
N GLY A 66 -14.37 6.71 -2.38
CA GLY A 66 -14.68 7.92 -1.62
C GLY A 66 -16.18 8.14 -1.42
N ILE A 67 -16.86 7.17 -0.81
CA ILE A 67 -18.27 7.33 -0.44
C ILE A 67 -18.33 8.21 0.80
N ASP A 68 -18.70 9.48 0.64
CA ASP A 68 -19.09 10.31 1.77
C ASP A 68 -20.53 9.95 2.19
N LEU A 69 -20.63 8.92 3.03
CA LEU A 69 -21.90 8.49 3.62
C LEU A 69 -22.50 9.56 4.55
N PHE A 70 -21.70 10.55 4.96
CA PHE A 70 -22.13 11.63 5.85
C PHE A 70 -22.62 12.85 5.08
N ASN A 71 -22.53 12.87 3.76
CA ASN A 71 -23.12 13.93 2.95
C ASN A 71 -24.65 13.90 3.11
N PRO A 72 -25.27 14.93 3.73
CA PRO A 72 -26.71 14.95 3.95
C PRO A 72 -27.51 15.13 2.66
N GLN A 73 -26.86 15.52 1.55
CA GLN A 73 -27.52 15.71 0.27
C GLN A 73 -27.96 14.38 -0.33
N ARG A 74 -29.25 14.25 -0.64
CA ARG A 74 -29.80 13.11 -1.38
C ARG A 74 -29.32 13.18 -2.84
N MET A 75 -28.83 12.07 -3.38
CA MET A 75 -28.55 11.96 -4.81
C MET A 75 -29.87 11.99 -5.58
N ASN A 76 -29.90 12.64 -6.73
CA ASN A 76 -31.13 12.63 -7.52
C ASN A 76 -31.29 11.26 -8.23
N ALA A 77 -32.54 10.89 -8.55
CA ALA A 77 -32.83 9.57 -9.12
C ALA A 77 -32.20 9.34 -10.51
N ALA A 78 -31.85 10.40 -11.25
CA ALA A 78 -31.16 10.28 -12.54
C ALA A 78 -29.67 9.93 -12.36
N GLU A 79 -28.99 10.57 -11.41
CA GLU A 79 -27.59 10.24 -11.02
C GLU A 79 -27.47 8.80 -10.52
N ILE A 80 -28.44 8.37 -9.72
CA ILE A 80 -28.52 6.99 -9.22
C ILE A 80 -28.75 6.03 -10.38
N ALA A 81 -29.70 6.31 -11.27
CA ALA A 81 -29.96 5.47 -12.42
C ALA A 81 -28.72 5.35 -13.34
N GLU A 82 -27.99 6.42 -13.57
CA GLU A 82 -26.77 6.39 -14.39
C GLU A 82 -25.68 5.47 -13.82
N SER A 83 -25.49 5.49 -12.50
CA SER A 83 -24.36 4.83 -11.83
C SER A 83 -24.67 3.44 -11.26
N ALA A 84 -25.93 3.16 -10.91
CA ALA A 84 -26.33 1.98 -10.14
C ALA A 84 -27.24 1.00 -10.89
N ASN A 85 -27.73 1.34 -12.10
CA ASN A 85 -28.77 0.55 -12.79
C ASN A 85 -28.45 -0.94 -12.93
N ALA A 86 -27.19 -1.28 -13.16
CA ALA A 86 -26.74 -2.68 -13.30
C ALA A 86 -27.01 -3.55 -12.05
N TYR A 87 -27.24 -2.93 -10.89
CA TYR A 87 -27.33 -3.62 -9.60
C TYR A 87 -28.73 -3.61 -8.98
N MET A 88 -29.68 -2.87 -9.55
CA MET A 88 -30.98 -2.58 -8.91
C MET A 88 -32.21 -3.12 -9.64
N HIS A 89 -32.09 -3.53 -10.91
CA HIS A 89 -33.25 -4.01 -11.69
C HIS A 89 -34.02 -5.11 -10.96
N GLY A 90 -35.34 -4.96 -10.86
CA GLY A 90 -36.24 -5.94 -10.27
C GLY A 90 -36.18 -6.04 -8.74
N LEU A 91 -35.36 -5.23 -8.08
CA LEU A 91 -35.27 -5.19 -6.62
C LEU A 91 -36.35 -4.27 -6.02
N THR A 92 -36.89 -4.70 -4.89
CA THR A 92 -37.72 -3.91 -3.98
C THR A 92 -36.87 -2.99 -3.11
N GLY A 93 -37.50 -2.09 -2.36
CA GLY A 93 -36.79 -1.18 -1.46
C GLY A 93 -35.98 -1.90 -0.37
N ASP A 94 -36.55 -2.95 0.23
CA ASP A 94 -35.88 -3.74 1.25
C ASP A 94 -34.70 -4.55 0.68
N GLU A 95 -34.85 -5.12 -0.53
CA GLU A 95 -33.76 -5.82 -1.22
C GLU A 95 -32.61 -4.87 -1.62
N ILE A 96 -32.90 -3.62 -1.93
CA ILE A 96 -31.88 -2.59 -2.20
C ILE A 96 -31.10 -2.24 -0.92
N ILE A 97 -31.78 -2.09 0.22
CA ILE A 97 -31.13 -1.85 1.51
C ILE A 97 -30.22 -3.03 1.87
N GLU A 98 -30.72 -4.26 1.79
CA GLU A 98 -29.94 -5.47 2.09
C GLU A 98 -28.71 -5.61 1.17
N ARG A 99 -28.89 -5.33 -0.13
CA ARG A 99 -27.78 -5.34 -1.11
C ARG A 99 -26.70 -4.34 -0.73
N ALA A 100 -27.08 -3.11 -0.36
CA ALA A 100 -26.12 -2.09 0.04
C ALA A 100 -25.35 -2.50 1.31
N ASP A 101 -26.03 -3.08 2.29
CA ASP A 101 -25.40 -3.61 3.52
C ASP A 101 -24.41 -4.73 3.23
N GLU A 102 -24.75 -5.65 2.31
CA GLU A 102 -23.81 -6.67 1.83
C GLU A 102 -22.59 -6.04 1.17
N MET A 103 -22.80 -5.07 0.28
CA MET A 103 -21.71 -4.37 -0.41
C MET A 103 -20.79 -3.64 0.57
N LEU A 104 -21.33 -2.99 1.61
CA LEU A 104 -20.53 -2.37 2.68
C LEU A 104 -19.74 -3.41 3.47
N ARG A 105 -20.35 -4.53 3.87
CA ARG A 105 -19.65 -5.61 4.59
C ARG A 105 -18.51 -6.17 3.75
N GLN A 106 -18.74 -6.44 2.46
CA GLN A 106 -17.71 -6.92 1.55
C GLN A 106 -16.59 -5.89 1.35
N ARG A 107 -16.90 -4.59 1.26
CA ARG A 107 -15.87 -3.52 1.20
C ARG A 107 -15.00 -3.50 2.45
N ARG A 108 -15.61 -3.40 3.63
CA ARG A 108 -14.89 -3.39 4.90
C ARG A 108 -14.01 -4.63 5.07
N ALA A 109 -14.50 -5.80 4.63
CA ALA A 109 -13.71 -7.02 4.62
C ALA A 109 -12.49 -6.94 3.69
N ARG A 110 -12.66 -6.44 2.46
CA ARG A 110 -11.56 -6.23 1.50
C ARG A 110 -10.54 -5.20 1.99
N GLU A 111 -11.00 -4.05 2.48
CA GLU A 111 -10.15 -3.00 3.03
C GLU A 111 -9.34 -3.51 4.22
N ARG A 112 -10.00 -4.24 5.14
CA ARG A 112 -9.33 -4.92 6.25
C ARG A 112 -8.28 -5.92 5.78
N GLU A 113 -8.61 -6.75 4.78
CA GLU A 113 -7.65 -7.72 4.23
C GLU A 113 -6.43 -7.01 3.64
N GLN A 114 -6.65 -5.95 2.85
CA GLN A 114 -5.58 -5.14 2.27
C GLN A 114 -4.74 -4.44 3.35
N ALA A 115 -5.37 -3.92 4.39
CA ALA A 115 -4.71 -3.31 5.53
C ALA A 115 -3.82 -4.31 6.27
N LEU A 116 -4.32 -5.53 6.54
CA LEU A 116 -3.56 -6.59 7.19
C LEU A 116 -2.40 -7.10 6.31
N ARG A 117 -2.60 -7.24 4.99
CA ARG A 117 -1.52 -7.57 4.05
C ARG A 117 -0.43 -6.50 4.05
N THR A 118 -0.82 -5.23 4.03
CA THR A 118 0.11 -4.09 4.08
C THR A 118 0.88 -4.07 5.40
N LEU A 119 0.18 -4.28 6.51
CA LEU A 119 0.76 -4.35 7.85
C LEU A 119 1.83 -5.45 7.94
N ASN A 120 1.49 -6.67 7.53
CA ASN A 120 2.45 -7.78 7.53
C ASN A 120 3.67 -7.51 6.63
N ARG A 121 3.46 -6.92 5.44
CA ARG A 121 4.55 -6.53 4.53
C ARG A 121 5.50 -5.52 5.19
N LEU A 122 4.95 -4.49 5.84
CA LEU A 122 5.74 -3.44 6.49
C LEU A 122 6.49 -3.97 7.71
N GLU A 123 5.89 -4.86 8.49
CA GLU A 123 6.56 -5.51 9.63
C GLU A 123 7.68 -6.46 9.18
N ALA A 124 7.46 -7.23 8.12
CA ALA A 124 8.49 -8.06 7.53
C ALA A 124 9.65 -7.19 7.03
N LYS A 125 9.37 -6.10 6.30
CA LYS A 125 10.39 -5.15 5.85
C LYS A 125 11.16 -4.52 7.03
N GLN A 126 10.46 -4.10 8.09
CA GLN A 126 11.09 -3.57 9.30
C GLN A 126 12.05 -4.60 9.93
N THR A 127 11.60 -5.85 10.05
CA THR A 127 12.40 -6.93 10.64
C THR A 127 13.62 -7.24 9.79
N SER A 128 13.46 -7.39 8.47
CA SER A 128 14.56 -7.64 7.55
C SER A 128 15.58 -6.49 7.55
N ALA A 129 15.13 -5.24 7.60
CA ALA A 129 16.02 -4.09 7.69
C ALA A 129 16.82 -4.09 9.00
N GLN A 130 16.19 -4.42 10.13
CA GLN A 130 16.88 -4.54 11.41
C GLN A 130 17.93 -5.66 11.38
N GLN A 131 17.56 -6.86 10.89
CA GLN A 131 18.48 -7.98 10.77
C GLN A 131 19.65 -7.67 9.84
N ALA A 132 19.40 -7.06 8.69
CA ALA A 132 20.45 -6.63 7.79
C ALA A 132 21.39 -5.64 8.47
N GLN A 133 20.86 -4.65 9.20
CA GLN A 133 21.68 -3.69 9.94
C GLN A 133 22.53 -4.38 11.01
N GLU A 134 21.98 -5.33 11.76
CA GLU A 134 22.71 -6.12 12.75
C GLU A 134 23.87 -6.90 12.10
N HIS A 135 23.63 -7.56 10.97
CA HIS A 135 24.69 -8.25 10.24
C HIS A 135 25.73 -7.31 9.65
N LEU A 136 25.35 -6.16 9.12
CA LEU A 136 26.27 -5.17 8.58
C LEU A 136 27.25 -4.64 9.64
N THR A 137 26.88 -4.66 10.93
CA THR A 137 27.82 -4.29 12.00
C THR A 137 29.03 -5.22 12.12
N GLN A 138 28.96 -6.42 11.52
CA GLN A 138 30.07 -7.37 11.47
C GLN A 138 31.10 -7.00 10.39
N ILE A 139 30.76 -6.11 9.45
CA ILE A 139 31.68 -5.58 8.45
C ILE A 139 32.16 -4.21 8.91
N SER A 140 33.45 -4.08 9.21
CA SER A 140 34.02 -2.82 9.68
C SER A 140 34.72 -2.08 8.54
N ILE A 141 34.43 -0.79 8.41
CA ILE A 141 35.25 0.14 7.62
C ILE A 141 36.34 0.65 8.57
N ASP A 142 37.54 0.09 8.47
CA ASP A 142 38.64 0.38 9.42
C ASP A 142 39.31 1.72 9.11
N SER A 143 39.37 2.10 7.83
CA SER A 143 39.85 3.42 7.40
C SER A 143 39.20 3.85 6.10
N ALA A 144 38.82 5.11 5.99
CA ALA A 144 38.39 5.74 4.76
C ALA A 144 39.08 7.10 4.61
N ARG A 145 39.76 7.33 3.49
CA ARG A 145 40.40 8.62 3.20
C ARG A 145 40.09 9.05 1.79
N TYR A 146 39.74 10.31 1.63
CA TYR A 146 39.58 10.94 0.33
C TYR A 146 40.75 11.90 0.07
N TYR A 147 41.23 11.93 -1.16
CA TYR A 147 42.13 12.99 -1.64
C TYR A 147 42.07 13.14 -3.15
N LEU A 148 42.45 14.32 -3.63
CA LEU A 148 42.73 14.56 -5.04
C LEU A 148 44.21 14.31 -5.31
N SER A 149 44.50 13.33 -6.16
CA SER A 149 45.84 13.10 -6.68
C SER A 149 46.02 13.79 -8.03
N THR A 150 47.26 13.99 -8.46
CA THR A 150 47.56 14.53 -9.78
C THR A 150 48.17 13.41 -10.62
N SER A 151 47.50 13.07 -11.72
CA SER A 151 48.02 12.11 -12.69
C SER A 151 49.34 12.60 -13.32
N PRO A 152 50.13 11.71 -13.95
CA PRO A 152 51.34 12.10 -14.68
C PRO A 152 51.13 13.17 -15.76
N TYR A 153 49.89 13.37 -16.22
CA TYR A 153 49.51 14.32 -17.26
C TYR A 153 48.86 15.60 -16.70
N GLY A 154 48.88 15.80 -15.37
CA GLY A 154 48.39 17.01 -14.72
C GLY A 154 46.88 17.03 -14.43
N ALA A 155 46.13 15.99 -14.82
CA ALA A 155 44.72 15.88 -14.47
C ALA A 155 44.55 15.50 -12.99
N LEU A 156 43.57 16.12 -12.31
CA LEU A 156 43.17 15.75 -10.96
C LEU A 156 42.35 14.45 -10.98
N GLU A 157 42.71 13.54 -10.10
CA GLU A 157 42.06 12.24 -9.95
C GLU A 157 41.60 12.07 -8.49
N PRO A 158 40.29 11.97 -8.25
CA PRO A 158 39.80 11.67 -6.91
C PRO A 158 40.11 10.22 -6.56
N VAL A 159 40.57 10.03 -5.33
CA VAL A 159 40.92 8.73 -4.79
C VAL A 159 40.24 8.56 -3.45
N ILE A 160 39.64 7.39 -3.25
CA ILE A 160 39.19 6.92 -1.94
C ILE A 160 40.05 5.74 -1.55
N GLU A 161 40.90 5.89 -0.54
CA GLU A 161 41.57 4.77 0.09
C GLU A 161 40.65 4.18 1.16
N LEU A 162 40.34 2.90 1.01
CA LEU A 162 39.36 2.20 1.82
C LEU A 162 40.00 0.92 2.38
N THR A 163 39.94 0.74 3.69
CA THR A 163 40.27 -0.52 4.37
C THR A 163 39.02 -1.07 5.01
N VAL A 164 38.69 -2.32 4.73
CA VAL A 164 37.51 -3.02 5.25
C VAL A 164 37.92 -4.37 5.80
N THR A 165 37.33 -4.74 6.93
CA THR A 165 37.41 -6.09 7.50
C THR A 165 36.05 -6.76 7.46
N ASN A 166 36.01 -8.00 6.96
CA ASN A 166 34.84 -8.85 7.03
C ASN A 166 34.88 -9.67 8.33
N GLY A 167 34.19 -9.23 9.37
CA GLY A 167 34.04 -9.97 10.62
C GLY A 167 32.90 -11.00 10.62
N ALA A 168 32.18 -11.14 9.50
CA ALA A 168 31.07 -12.08 9.38
C ALA A 168 31.55 -13.48 8.95
N ASP A 169 30.62 -14.44 8.97
CA ASP A 169 30.87 -15.84 8.61
C ASP A 169 30.67 -16.15 7.11
N GLN A 170 30.30 -15.13 6.32
CA GLN A 170 30.03 -15.24 4.89
C GLN A 170 30.98 -14.38 4.07
N ALA A 171 31.39 -14.87 2.91
CA ALA A 171 32.21 -14.10 1.97
C ALA A 171 31.37 -12.99 1.31
N VAL A 172 31.96 -11.80 1.19
CA VAL A 172 31.32 -10.62 0.58
C VAL A 172 32.02 -10.29 -0.74
N SER A 173 31.28 -10.01 -1.80
CA SER A 173 31.86 -9.68 -3.11
C SER A 173 31.60 -8.24 -3.56
N GLU A 174 30.62 -7.57 -2.96
CA GLU A 174 30.27 -6.21 -3.31
C GLU A 174 29.84 -5.42 -2.08
N LEU A 175 30.29 -4.18 -1.98
CA LEU A 175 29.90 -3.22 -0.95
C LEU A 175 29.01 -2.15 -1.56
N MET A 176 27.88 -1.87 -0.92
CA MET A 176 27.02 -0.72 -1.21
C MET A 176 27.32 0.37 -0.18
N LEU A 177 27.86 1.49 -0.63
CA LEU A 177 28.39 2.54 0.25
C LEU A 177 27.70 3.86 -0.07
N ARG A 178 27.36 4.62 0.98
CA ARG A 178 27.07 6.06 0.87
C ARG A 178 28.30 6.83 1.28
N GLY A 179 28.78 7.67 0.37
CA GLY A 179 29.86 8.62 0.62
C GLY A 179 29.33 10.01 0.87
N LEU A 180 29.64 10.55 2.04
CA LEU A 180 29.36 11.93 2.43
C LEU A 180 30.70 12.65 2.59
N LEU A 181 30.93 13.68 1.79
CA LEU A 181 32.16 14.49 1.81
C LEU A 181 31.82 15.92 2.21
N GLU A 182 32.30 16.33 3.37
CA GLU A 182 31.95 17.61 3.99
C GLU A 182 33.20 18.42 4.32
N SER A 183 33.06 19.74 4.41
CA SER A 183 34.13 20.60 4.95
C SER A 183 33.53 21.58 5.96
N PRO A 184 34.26 21.96 7.02
CA PRO A 184 33.73 22.80 8.11
C PRO A 184 33.13 24.14 7.67
N GLU A 185 33.50 24.63 6.50
CA GLU A 185 33.22 25.96 5.97
C GLU A 185 31.93 26.00 5.14
N ARG A 186 31.27 24.85 4.93
CA ARG A 186 30.05 24.73 4.11
C ARG A 186 28.97 23.94 4.84
N GLU A 187 27.73 24.44 4.76
CA GLU A 187 26.55 23.71 5.23
C GLU A 187 26.11 22.60 4.27
N ILE A 188 26.41 22.76 2.97
CA ILE A 188 26.05 21.79 1.92
C ILE A 188 27.28 20.95 1.61
N ALA A 189 27.14 19.63 1.75
CA ALA A 189 28.17 18.66 1.41
C ALA A 189 28.67 18.80 -0.04
N TRP A 190 29.95 18.49 -0.25
CA TRP A 190 30.56 18.40 -1.57
C TRP A 190 30.02 17.21 -2.35
N VAL A 191 29.84 16.10 -1.63
CA VAL A 191 29.33 14.84 -2.17
C VAL A 191 28.38 14.22 -1.16
N ASP A 192 27.23 13.76 -1.64
CA ASP A 192 26.32 12.88 -0.93
C ASP A 192 25.75 11.90 -1.95
N GLU A 193 26.48 10.81 -2.17
CA GLU A 193 26.19 9.85 -3.23
C GLU A 193 26.29 8.41 -2.72
N THR A 194 25.48 7.52 -3.32
CA THR A 194 25.60 6.08 -3.12
C THR A 194 26.35 5.46 -4.30
N PHE A 195 27.27 4.55 -4.02
CA PHE A 195 28.04 3.83 -5.02
C PHE A 195 28.30 2.38 -4.59
N TYR A 196 28.67 1.56 -5.57
CA TYR A 196 28.97 0.15 -5.38
C TYR A 196 30.46 -0.08 -5.59
N TYR A 197 31.05 -0.99 -4.81
CA TYR A 197 32.41 -1.45 -5.02
C TYR A 197 32.44 -2.97 -5.11
N VAL A 198 32.77 -3.48 -6.29
CA VAL A 198 32.99 -4.91 -6.54
C VAL A 198 34.41 -5.29 -6.13
N ILE A 199 34.50 -6.25 -5.23
CA ILE A 199 35.75 -6.77 -4.69
C ILE A 199 36.19 -7.94 -5.59
N ALA A 200 37.28 -7.75 -6.32
CA ALA A 200 37.83 -8.81 -7.16
C ALA A 200 38.25 -10.01 -6.30
N GLY A 201 37.61 -11.16 -6.50
CA GLY A 201 37.84 -12.37 -5.70
C GLY A 201 37.04 -12.44 -4.39
N GLY A 202 36.31 -11.38 -4.05
CA GLY A 202 35.59 -11.26 -2.78
C GLY A 202 36.50 -10.97 -1.57
N LEU A 203 35.87 -10.85 -0.41
CA LEU A 203 36.48 -10.66 0.90
C LEU A 203 36.00 -11.79 1.81
N ALA A 204 36.91 -12.69 2.18
CA ALA A 204 36.59 -13.90 2.94
C ALA A 204 36.26 -13.60 4.41
N PRO A 205 35.61 -14.54 5.13
CA PRO A 205 35.40 -14.42 6.58
C PRO A 205 36.72 -14.18 7.35
N GLY A 206 36.75 -13.13 8.17
CA GLY A 206 37.89 -12.69 8.97
C GLY A 206 38.97 -11.93 8.18
N GLU A 207 38.80 -11.71 6.88
CA GLU A 207 39.80 -11.04 6.03
C GLU A 207 39.70 -9.51 6.12
N SER A 208 40.86 -8.85 6.10
CA SER A 208 41.00 -7.40 5.96
C SER A 208 41.70 -7.08 4.65
N ALA A 209 41.18 -6.11 3.90
CA ALA A 209 41.78 -5.67 2.64
C ALA A 209 41.73 -4.15 2.48
N THR A 210 42.71 -3.62 1.74
CA THR A 210 42.81 -2.19 1.42
C THR A 210 42.78 -1.99 -0.08
N TRP A 211 41.96 -1.04 -0.53
CA TRP A 211 41.82 -0.66 -1.94
C TRP A 211 41.94 0.83 -2.15
N SER A 212 42.39 1.21 -3.34
CA SER A 212 42.38 2.58 -3.84
C SER A 212 41.30 2.70 -4.91
N LEU A 213 40.16 3.27 -4.55
CA LEU A 213 39.02 3.46 -5.45
C LEU A 213 39.20 4.74 -6.26
N ALA A 214 38.82 4.70 -7.54
CA ALA A 214 38.85 5.82 -8.45
C ALA A 214 37.42 6.24 -8.82
N PRO A 215 36.72 7.03 -7.98
CA PRO A 215 35.39 7.55 -8.31
C PRO A 215 35.43 8.44 -9.56
N ASN A 216 34.26 8.70 -10.14
CA ASN A 216 34.17 9.45 -11.39
C ASN A 216 34.68 10.90 -11.22
N ARG A 217 35.82 11.21 -11.85
CA ARG A 217 36.43 12.54 -11.85
C ARG A 217 35.61 13.64 -12.55
N PHE A 218 34.64 13.27 -13.38
CA PHE A 218 33.74 14.24 -14.02
C PHE A 218 32.48 14.51 -13.19
N GLY A 219 32.30 13.80 -12.07
CA GLY A 219 31.23 14.03 -11.11
C GLY A 219 31.67 14.87 -9.92
N PRO A 220 30.83 14.95 -8.86
CA PRO A 220 31.11 15.74 -7.67
C PRO A 220 32.45 15.41 -6.99
N TRP A 221 32.85 14.13 -7.02
CA TRP A 221 34.11 13.66 -6.46
C TRP A 221 35.35 14.32 -7.06
N GLY A 222 35.31 14.73 -8.34
CA GLY A 222 36.45 15.35 -9.01
C GLY A 222 36.49 16.87 -8.93
N ASN A 223 35.63 17.49 -8.11
CA ASN A 223 35.55 18.95 -8.00
C ASN A 223 36.85 19.51 -7.41
N ASP A 224 37.54 20.33 -8.18
CA ASP A 224 38.84 20.92 -7.83
C ASP A 224 38.77 21.99 -6.72
N GLN A 225 37.55 22.42 -6.35
CA GLN A 225 37.29 23.33 -5.24
C GLN A 225 37.21 22.60 -3.89
N ILE A 226 37.21 21.26 -3.87
CA ILE A 226 37.19 20.49 -2.62
C ILE A 226 38.50 20.76 -1.86
N PRO A 227 38.43 21.27 -0.62
CA PRO A 227 39.62 21.60 0.14
C PRO A 227 40.26 20.34 0.74
N ARG A 228 41.56 20.42 1.10
CA ARG A 228 42.31 19.29 1.66
C ARG A 228 41.83 18.83 3.04
N ASN A 229 41.09 19.68 3.76
CA ASN A 229 40.49 19.37 5.06
C ASN A 229 39.06 18.84 4.93
N ALA A 230 38.61 18.50 3.72
CA ALA A 230 37.33 17.80 3.55
C ALA A 230 37.40 16.41 4.19
N GLU A 231 36.38 16.07 4.95
CA GLU A 231 36.28 14.82 5.70
C GLU A 231 35.30 13.87 4.99
N LEU A 232 35.76 12.66 4.71
CA LEU A 232 34.95 11.61 4.12
C LEU A 232 34.33 10.75 5.24
N SER A 233 33.02 10.66 5.23
CA SER A 233 32.26 9.64 5.96
C SER A 233 31.72 8.60 5.00
N LEU A 234 31.99 7.32 5.26
CA LEU A 234 31.40 6.22 4.52
C LEU A 234 30.41 5.46 5.40
N THR A 235 29.22 5.20 4.87
CA THR A 235 28.22 4.34 5.50
C THR A 235 28.01 3.10 4.65
N LEU A 236 28.20 1.92 5.22
CA LEU A 236 27.83 0.66 4.57
C LEU A 236 26.32 0.50 4.61
N GLN A 237 25.71 0.40 3.43
CA GLN A 237 24.26 0.29 3.24
C GLN A 237 23.82 -1.14 2.89
N GLY A 238 24.76 -1.95 2.40
CA GLY A 238 24.49 -3.34 2.10
C GLY A 238 25.69 -4.06 1.48
N VAL A 239 25.57 -5.37 1.38
CA VAL A 239 26.57 -6.24 0.75
C VAL A 239 25.92 -7.38 -0.04
N ASN A 240 26.61 -7.83 -1.09
CA ASN A 240 26.19 -8.96 -1.92
C ASN A 240 27.22 -10.11 -1.87
N ASN A 241 26.77 -11.34 -2.16
CA ASN A 241 27.62 -12.54 -2.24
C ASN A 241 28.33 -12.64 -3.59
N ALA A 242 29.16 -13.67 -3.79
CA ALA A 242 29.93 -13.91 -5.02
C ALA A 242 29.05 -14.10 -6.27
N GLU A 243 27.80 -14.53 -6.09
CA GLU A 243 26.81 -14.71 -7.14
C GLU A 243 26.10 -13.39 -7.52
N GLY A 244 26.39 -12.29 -6.80
CA GLY A 244 25.74 -10.99 -6.98
C GLY A 244 24.36 -10.91 -6.34
N GLU A 245 23.99 -11.88 -5.50
CA GLU A 245 22.74 -11.86 -4.76
C GLU A 245 22.90 -11.07 -3.45
N PRO A 246 21.87 -10.33 -3.01
CA PRO A 246 21.98 -9.55 -1.78
C PRO A 246 22.03 -10.42 -0.53
N LEU A 247 23.07 -10.23 0.29
CA LEU A 247 23.20 -10.88 1.61
C LEU A 247 22.51 -10.06 2.69
N TRP A 248 22.96 -8.81 2.86
CA TRP A 248 22.43 -7.88 3.86
C TRP A 248 22.13 -6.54 3.19
N ASN A 249 21.08 -6.51 2.39
CA ASN A 249 20.65 -5.32 1.66
C ASN A 249 19.13 -5.17 1.81
N ALA A 250 18.71 -4.71 2.97
CA ALA A 250 17.30 -4.46 3.27
C ALA A 250 17.16 -2.99 3.72
N PRO A 251 16.73 -2.09 2.83
CA PRO A 251 16.60 -0.69 3.18
C PRO A 251 15.52 -0.51 4.27
N PRO A 252 15.71 0.45 5.20
CA PRO A 252 14.74 0.73 6.24
C PRO A 252 13.41 1.21 5.66
N LEU A 253 12.39 1.26 6.52
CA LEU A 253 11.12 1.90 6.17
C LEU A 253 11.35 3.39 5.91
N THR A 254 10.65 3.93 4.92
CA THR A 254 10.57 5.40 4.76
C THR A 254 9.76 6.01 5.91
N GLU A 255 9.81 7.34 6.07
CA GLU A 255 8.97 8.05 7.04
C GLU A 255 7.47 7.78 6.81
N SER A 256 7.04 7.81 5.54
CA SER A 256 5.64 7.53 5.17
C SER A 256 5.23 6.08 5.47
N GLU A 257 6.12 5.12 5.23
CA GLU A 257 5.89 3.71 5.57
C GLU A 257 5.86 3.49 7.07
N THR A 258 6.70 4.19 7.83
CA THR A 258 6.73 4.14 9.30
C THR A 258 5.42 4.68 9.89
N ALA A 259 5.00 5.87 9.45
CA ALA A 259 3.73 6.45 9.86
C ALA A 259 2.53 5.55 9.48
N ARG A 260 2.58 4.94 8.29
CA ARG A 260 1.54 3.99 7.86
C ARG A 260 1.52 2.72 8.72
N LEU A 261 2.68 2.18 9.07
CA LEU A 261 2.81 1.01 9.93
C LEU A 261 2.24 1.29 11.33
N GLU A 262 2.57 2.44 11.93
CA GLU A 262 2.06 2.85 13.24
C GLU A 262 0.53 3.02 13.24
N SER A 263 -0.01 3.67 12.20
CA SER A 263 -1.46 3.78 12.00
C SER A 263 -2.13 2.41 11.91
N LEU A 264 -1.59 1.50 11.09
CA LEU A 264 -2.14 0.14 10.94
C LEU A 264 -2.01 -0.70 12.21
N ARG A 265 -0.93 -0.55 12.98
CA ARG A 265 -0.77 -1.21 14.29
C ARG A 265 -1.78 -0.70 15.30
N THR A 266 -2.09 0.60 15.31
CA THR A 266 -3.11 1.18 16.18
C THR A 266 -4.50 0.66 15.81
N GLU A 267 -4.81 0.58 14.52
CA GLU A 267 -6.12 0.15 14.03
C GLU A 267 -6.35 -1.38 14.16
N TYR A 268 -5.32 -2.20 13.92
CA TYR A 268 -5.45 -3.66 13.81
C TYR A 268 -4.62 -4.48 14.81
N GLY A 269 -3.79 -3.85 15.65
CA GLY A 269 -2.85 -4.54 16.55
C GLY A 269 -3.49 -5.46 17.57
N GLY A 270 -4.67 -5.10 18.10
CA GLY A 270 -5.41 -5.93 19.08
C GLY A 270 -6.30 -7.03 18.46
N ILE A 271 -6.42 -7.07 17.14
CA ILE A 271 -7.38 -7.92 16.42
C ILE A 271 -6.69 -9.16 15.81
N ARG A 272 -5.35 -9.19 15.80
CA ARG A 272 -4.61 -10.36 15.36
C ARG A 272 -4.67 -11.43 16.46
N PRO A 273 -5.00 -12.69 16.15
CA PRO A 273 -4.62 -13.77 17.04
C PRO A 273 -3.10 -13.65 17.24
N LYS A 274 -2.63 -13.68 18.49
CA LYS A 274 -1.19 -13.84 18.74
C LYS A 274 -0.72 -14.97 17.83
N ALA A 275 0.24 -14.69 16.96
CA ALA A 275 0.97 -15.76 16.31
C ALA A 275 1.44 -16.65 17.45
N THR A 276 0.85 -17.85 17.55
CA THR A 276 1.29 -18.87 18.48
C THR A 276 2.78 -18.99 18.26
N ASP A 277 3.56 -18.77 19.31
CA ASP A 277 4.95 -19.17 19.39
C ASP A 277 5.02 -20.63 18.94
N SER A 278 5.33 -20.85 17.66
CA SER A 278 5.74 -22.15 17.15
C SER A 278 7.26 -22.20 17.24
N GLN A 279 7.73 -22.05 18.48
CA GLN A 279 8.94 -22.71 18.94
C GLN A 279 8.48 -23.86 19.84
N ALA A 280 8.30 -25.03 19.23
CA ALA A 280 8.55 -26.34 19.84
C ALA A 280 8.23 -27.43 18.83
N ALA A 281 9.17 -28.36 18.69
CA ALA A 281 9.11 -29.59 17.89
C ALA A 281 9.31 -29.41 16.38
N ASP A 282 10.58 -29.44 15.95
CA ASP A 282 11.06 -30.71 15.43
C ASP A 282 12.56 -30.88 15.71
N SER A 283 12.91 -32.16 15.90
CA SER A 283 14.18 -32.69 16.40
C SER A 283 15.27 -32.74 15.33
#